data_AF-A0A7X0VDY9-F1
#
_entry.id   AF-A0A7X0VDY9-F1
#
_cell.length_a   1.000
_cell.length_b   1.000
_cell.length_c   1.000
_cell.angle_alpha   90.00
_cell.angle_beta   90.00
_cell.angle_gamma   90.00
#
_symmetry.space_group_name_H-M   'P 1'
#
loop_
_entity.id
_entity.type
_entity.pdbx_description
1 polymer ?
#
loop_
_entity_poly.entity_id
_entity_poly.type
_entity_poly.pdbx_seq_one_letter_code
_entity_poly.pdbx_strand_id
1 'polypeptide(L)'
;MNRDISTAALSERRSAPARLHKRLLIALALAIAVIAAANLPAVQRWLPVGLWRDVPPVSSLNPIVAAKMKTLVAEAKAKGIPILITDGFRSSQEQDALYRKGRSAGGAIVTNAKGGESYHNYGLAIDFALRTKDGGVIWDMEYDGNRNGQSDWMEVVAIAKRLGFAWGGDWKDFPDYPHLQMDFGLSIRELQWGHRPPEDLKQAEAREPAGGRKT
;
A
#
# COMPACT_ATOMS: atom_id res chain seq x y z
N MET A 1 64.41 54.54 32.57
CA MET A 1 64.56 53.85 31.27
C MET A 1 64.33 52.36 31.54
N ASN A 2 63.10 51.86 31.38
CA ASN A 2 62.65 51.03 30.23
C ASN A 2 63.48 49.72 30.11
N ARG A 3 62.96 48.49 30.18
CA ARG A 3 61.64 47.93 29.82
C ARG A 3 61.39 46.57 30.50
N ASP A 4 60.11 46.27 30.72
CA ASP A 4 59.51 44.94 30.93
C ASP A 4 60.02 43.87 29.97
N ILE A 5 60.29 42.66 30.48
CA ILE A 5 60.17 41.41 29.71
C ILE A 5 59.57 40.29 30.59
N SER A 6 58.27 40.12 30.39
CA SER A 6 57.56 38.84 30.21
C SER A 6 57.57 37.79 31.34
N THR A 7 56.62 37.93 32.26
CA THR A 7 55.98 36.83 33.02
C THR A 7 54.77 36.22 32.27
N ALA A 8 54.74 36.30 30.94
CA ALA A 8 53.60 35.86 30.12
C ALA A 8 54.01 34.78 29.10
N ALA A 9 54.47 33.61 29.57
CA ALA A 9 54.73 32.49 28.66
C ALA A 9 54.57 31.10 29.31
N LEU A 10 53.65 30.95 30.29
CA LEU A 10 53.44 29.64 30.95
C LEU A 10 51.96 29.23 31.14
N SER A 11 51.00 29.81 30.39
CA SER A 11 49.58 29.39 30.53
C SER A 11 48.92 28.85 29.26
N GLU A 12 49.53 29.03 28.08
CA GLU A 12 48.96 28.47 26.85
C GLU A 12 49.68 27.20 26.44
N ARG A 13 49.07 26.06 26.78
CA ARG A 13 48.90 24.87 25.91
C ARG A 13 48.81 23.63 26.79
N ARG A 14 47.58 23.24 27.16
CA ARG A 14 47.18 21.84 27.43
C ARG A 14 45.68 21.70 27.72
N SER A 15 44.81 22.32 26.89
CA SER A 15 43.35 22.13 27.01
C SER A 15 42.68 21.68 25.70
N ALA A 16 43.46 21.25 24.71
CA ALA A 16 42.97 20.65 23.47
C ALA A 16 42.36 19.23 23.63
N PRO A 17 42.95 18.28 24.40
CA PRO A 17 42.47 16.89 24.38
C PRO A 17 41.08 16.75 25.01
N ALA A 18 40.79 17.41 26.13
CA ALA A 18 39.49 17.32 26.81
C ALA A 18 38.31 17.87 25.96
N ARG A 19 38.55 18.94 25.18
CA ARG A 19 37.54 19.53 24.29
C ARG A 19 37.25 18.65 23.08
N LEU A 20 38.27 18.01 22.51
CA LEU A 20 38.11 17.04 21.42
C LEU A 20 37.38 15.78 21.90
N HIS A 21 37.75 15.23 23.07
CA HIS A 21 37.07 14.08 23.66
C HIS A 21 35.59 14.37 23.96
N LYS A 22 35.26 15.55 24.50
CA LYS A 22 33.85 15.94 24.73
C LYS A 22 33.05 16.05 23.43
N ARG A 23 33.64 16.57 22.35
CA ARG A 23 33.00 16.61 21.02
C ARG A 23 32.78 15.22 20.43
N LEU A 24 33.76 14.32 20.57
CA LEU A 24 33.64 12.93 20.17
C LEU A 24 32.53 12.19 20.94
N LEU A 25 32.45 12.38 22.26
CA LEU A 25 31.38 11.79 23.07
C LEU A 25 29.99 12.32 22.69
N ILE A 26 29.86 13.62 22.40
CA ILE A 26 28.60 14.20 21.91
C ILE A 26 28.24 13.63 20.53
N ALA A 27 29.20 13.56 19.60
CA ALA A 27 28.97 12.99 18.27
C ALA A 27 28.55 11.52 18.35
N LEU A 28 29.19 10.73 19.21
CA LEU A 28 28.84 9.33 19.44
C LEU A 28 27.44 9.19 20.06
N ALA A 29 27.10 10.01 21.06
CA ALA A 29 25.77 10.01 21.67
C ALA A 29 24.69 10.40 20.64
N LEU A 30 24.95 11.38 19.78
CA LEU A 30 24.06 11.75 18.68
C LEU A 30 23.91 10.61 17.67
N ALA A 31 25.00 9.93 17.30
CA ALA A 31 24.95 8.77 16.42
C ALA A 31 24.12 7.62 17.01
N ILE A 32 24.30 7.31 18.30
CA ILE A 32 23.51 6.30 19.02
C ILE A 32 22.04 6.72 19.08
N ALA A 33 21.74 7.99 19.36
CA ALA A 33 20.37 8.49 19.40
C ALA A 33 19.68 8.40 18.03
N VAL A 34 20.41 8.70 16.94
CA VAL A 34 19.91 8.54 15.56
C VAL A 34 19.66 7.07 15.24
N ILE A 35 20.58 6.17 15.59
CA ILE A 35 20.41 4.72 15.39
C ILE A 35 19.22 4.22 16.21
N ALA A 36 19.10 4.59 17.47
CA ALA A 36 17.98 4.20 18.33
C ALA A 36 16.64 4.71 17.76
N ALA A 37 16.60 5.97 17.30
CA ALA A 37 15.41 6.54 16.66
C ALA A 37 15.05 5.83 15.34
N ALA A 38 16.03 5.49 14.51
CA ALA A 38 15.83 4.75 13.26
C ALA A 38 15.33 3.30 13.49
N ASN A 39 15.51 2.76 14.69
CA ASN A 39 14.98 1.45 15.09
C ASN A 39 13.58 1.51 15.70
N LEU A 40 12.98 2.70 15.85
CA LEU A 40 11.60 2.82 16.28
C LEU A 40 10.65 2.41 15.13
N PRO A 41 9.65 1.53 15.37
CA PRO A 41 8.70 1.11 14.33
C PRO A 41 8.00 2.29 13.65
N ALA A 42 7.70 3.33 14.42
CA ALA A 42 7.10 4.56 13.93
C ALA A 42 7.99 5.32 12.95
N VAL A 43 9.32 5.18 13.00
CA VAL A 43 10.28 5.82 12.09
C VAL A 43 10.57 4.92 10.88
N GLN A 44 10.69 3.61 11.10
CA GLN A 44 10.90 2.63 10.01
C GLN A 44 9.80 2.67 8.96
N ARG A 45 8.56 2.97 9.36
CA ARG A 45 7.41 3.14 8.46
C ARG A 45 7.54 4.30 7.47
N TRP A 46 8.46 5.25 7.70
CA TRP A 46 8.68 6.42 6.82
C TRP A 46 9.94 6.33 5.97
N LEU A 47 10.64 5.20 6.00
CA LEU A 47 11.90 5.02 5.29
C LEU A 47 11.73 3.93 4.21
N PRO A 48 12.34 4.06 3.01
CA PRO A 48 12.29 3.02 1.99
C PRO A 48 12.94 1.72 2.45
N VAL A 49 12.19 0.62 2.41
CA VAL A 49 12.66 -0.72 2.80
C VAL A 49 13.89 -1.16 2.01
N GLY A 50 13.98 -0.73 0.74
CA GLY A 50 15.10 -0.98 -0.16
C GLY A 50 16.46 -0.48 0.35
N LEU A 51 16.50 0.39 1.37
CA LEU A 51 17.75 0.87 1.95
C LEU A 51 18.46 -0.18 2.82
N TRP A 52 17.75 -1.20 3.30
CA TRP A 52 18.31 -2.23 4.18
C TRP A 52 17.85 -3.66 3.87
N ARG A 53 16.99 -3.85 2.86
CA ARG A 53 16.55 -5.18 2.43
C ARG A 53 16.13 -5.18 0.96
N ASP A 54 16.43 -6.26 0.26
CA ASP A 54 15.88 -6.50 -1.08
C ASP A 54 14.35 -6.59 -1.04
N VAL A 55 13.71 -5.96 -2.04
CA VAL A 55 12.26 -5.94 -2.21
C VAL A 55 11.94 -6.62 -3.54
N PRO A 56 11.49 -7.88 -3.54
CA PRO A 56 11.20 -8.57 -4.77
C PRO A 56 10.06 -7.88 -5.54
N PRO A 57 10.09 -7.95 -6.88
CA PRO A 57 9.00 -7.43 -7.69
C PRO A 57 7.72 -8.24 -7.45
N VAL A 58 6.58 -7.56 -7.51
CA VAL A 58 5.28 -8.22 -7.49
C VAL A 58 4.94 -8.65 -8.91
N SER A 59 4.49 -9.90 -9.07
CA SER A 59 4.17 -10.49 -10.37
C SER A 59 2.80 -11.18 -10.42
N SER A 60 2.09 -11.22 -9.30
CA SER A 60 0.81 -11.92 -9.18
C SER A 60 -0.04 -11.34 -8.05
N LEU A 61 -1.30 -11.79 -7.95
CA LEU A 61 -2.15 -11.46 -6.81
C LEU A 61 -1.53 -11.96 -5.51
N ASN A 62 -1.66 -11.15 -4.46
CA ASN A 62 -1.34 -11.60 -3.11
C ASN A 62 -2.18 -12.86 -2.77
N PRO A 63 -1.60 -13.87 -2.10
CA PRO A 63 -2.31 -15.14 -1.87
C PRO A 63 -3.61 -15.00 -1.07
N ILE A 64 -3.67 -14.07 -0.11
CA ILE A 64 -4.90 -13.79 0.65
C ILE A 64 -5.96 -13.21 -0.29
N VAL A 65 -5.59 -12.22 -1.10
CA VAL A 65 -6.49 -11.60 -2.09
C VAL A 65 -6.98 -12.64 -3.09
N ALA A 66 -6.11 -13.51 -3.59
CA ALA A 66 -6.47 -14.60 -4.49
C ALA A 66 -7.45 -15.61 -3.85
N ALA A 67 -7.26 -15.95 -2.56
CA ALA A 67 -8.16 -16.83 -1.84
C ALA A 67 -9.54 -16.17 -1.59
N LYS A 68 -9.55 -14.90 -1.21
CA LYS A 68 -10.79 -14.13 -1.01
C LYS A 68 -11.54 -13.91 -2.31
N MET A 69 -10.84 -13.64 -3.41
CA MET A 69 -11.40 -13.57 -4.77
C MET A 69 -12.10 -14.90 -5.14
N LYS A 70 -11.45 -16.05 -4.93
CA LYS A 70 -12.08 -17.36 -5.20
C LYS A 70 -13.34 -17.58 -4.36
N THR A 71 -13.30 -17.16 -3.10
CA THR A 71 -14.46 -17.23 -2.20
C THR A 71 -15.60 -16.34 -2.67
N LEU A 72 -15.29 -15.10 -3.09
CA LEU A 72 -16.26 -14.16 -3.66
C LEU A 72 -16.98 -14.76 -4.87
N VAL A 73 -16.22 -15.31 -5.83
CA VAL A 73 -16.78 -15.95 -7.02
C VAL A 73 -17.67 -17.14 -6.65
N ALA A 74 -17.25 -17.97 -5.70
CA ALA A 74 -18.02 -19.13 -5.25
C ALA A 74 -19.33 -18.73 -4.56
N GLU A 75 -19.27 -17.77 -3.62
CA GLU A 75 -20.45 -17.30 -2.87
C GLU A 75 -21.44 -16.54 -3.76
N ALA A 76 -20.96 -15.70 -4.69
CA ALA A 76 -21.80 -15.03 -5.67
C ALA A 76 -22.51 -16.05 -6.57
N LYS A 77 -21.78 -17.05 -7.08
CA LYS A 77 -22.35 -18.14 -7.87
C LYS A 77 -23.39 -18.95 -7.09
N ALA A 78 -23.16 -19.22 -5.80
CA ALA A 78 -24.12 -19.92 -4.94
C ALA A 78 -25.43 -19.15 -4.75
N LYS A 79 -25.38 -17.82 -4.87
CA LYS A 79 -26.57 -16.93 -4.90
C LYS A 79 -27.23 -16.82 -6.28
N GLY A 80 -26.74 -17.55 -7.30
CA GLY A 80 -27.23 -17.43 -8.66
C GLY A 80 -26.72 -16.21 -9.42
N ILE A 81 -25.66 -15.57 -8.92
CA ILE A 81 -25.03 -14.37 -9.48
C ILE A 81 -23.62 -14.72 -10.00
N PRO A 82 -23.49 -15.30 -11.21
CA PRO A 82 -22.17 -15.60 -11.74
C PRO A 82 -21.43 -14.29 -12.06
N ILE A 83 -20.17 -14.19 -11.65
CA ILE A 83 -19.31 -13.04 -11.92
C ILE A 83 -18.08 -13.45 -12.73
N LEU A 84 -17.48 -12.47 -13.40
CA LEU A 84 -16.18 -12.57 -14.06
C LEU A 84 -15.20 -11.65 -13.35
N ILE A 85 -14.02 -12.15 -13.00
CA ILE A 85 -12.88 -11.29 -12.62
C ILE A 85 -12.26 -10.79 -13.93
N THR A 86 -12.34 -9.49 -14.18
CA THR A 86 -11.89 -8.86 -15.43
C THR A 86 -10.44 -8.43 -15.36
N ASP A 87 -9.97 -8.07 -14.16
CA ASP A 87 -8.57 -7.71 -13.91
C ASP A 87 -8.14 -8.15 -12.50
N GLY A 88 -6.84 -8.37 -12.35
CA GLY A 88 -6.20 -8.76 -11.08
C GLY A 88 -4.88 -8.01 -10.91
N PHE A 89 -3.77 -8.74 -10.79
CA PHE A 89 -2.46 -8.10 -10.87
C PHE A 89 -2.25 -7.45 -12.24
N ARG A 90 -1.75 -6.21 -12.23
CA ARG A 90 -1.39 -5.44 -13.43
C ARG A 90 -0.01 -4.84 -13.22
N SER A 91 0.94 -5.09 -14.11
CA SER A 91 2.28 -4.47 -14.03
C SER A 91 2.22 -2.95 -14.13
N SER A 92 3.27 -2.26 -13.68
CA SER A 92 3.37 -0.80 -13.83
C SER A 92 3.32 -0.37 -15.29
N GLN A 93 3.91 -1.14 -16.22
CA GLN A 93 3.86 -0.82 -17.65
C GLN A 93 2.45 -0.91 -18.22
N GLU A 94 1.68 -1.94 -17.84
CA GLU A 94 0.28 -2.08 -18.25
C GLU A 94 -0.59 -0.96 -17.67
N GLN A 95 -0.35 -0.57 -16.41
CA GLN A 95 -1.04 0.56 -15.79
C GLN A 95 -0.72 1.88 -16.48
N ASP A 96 0.54 2.13 -16.84
CA ASP A 96 0.91 3.31 -17.63
C ASP A 96 0.25 3.30 -19.02
N ALA A 97 0.01 2.13 -19.62
CA ALA A 97 -0.75 2.02 -20.85
C ALA A 97 -2.22 2.43 -20.68
N LEU A 98 -2.85 2.05 -19.56
CA LEU A 98 -4.20 2.51 -19.23
C LEU A 98 -4.24 4.01 -18.94
N TYR A 99 -3.27 4.52 -18.17
CA TYR A 99 -3.17 5.94 -17.86
C TYR A 99 -3.07 6.82 -19.11
N ARG A 100 -2.43 6.33 -20.18
CA ARG A 100 -2.31 7.06 -21.45
C ARG A 100 -3.64 7.20 -22.22
N LYS A 101 -4.63 6.33 -22.01
CA LYS A 101 -5.93 6.40 -22.70
C LYS A 101 -6.68 7.69 -22.35
N GLY A 102 -7.27 8.33 -23.36
CA GLY A 102 -7.93 9.64 -23.23
C GLY A 102 -6.99 10.80 -22.90
N ARG A 103 -5.67 10.57 -22.93
CA ARG A 103 -4.63 11.58 -22.74
C ARG A 103 -3.73 11.65 -23.96
N SER A 104 -2.71 10.80 -24.02
CA SER A 104 -1.76 10.70 -25.15
C SER A 104 -2.09 9.55 -26.11
N ALA A 105 -3.07 8.72 -25.78
CA ALA A 105 -3.67 7.72 -26.65
C ALA A 105 -5.19 7.98 -26.75
N GLY A 106 -5.82 7.48 -27.82
CA GLY A 106 -7.28 7.60 -28.02
C GLY A 106 -8.11 6.83 -26.99
N GLY A 107 -9.42 7.07 -27.00
CA GLY A 107 -10.39 6.46 -26.09
C GLY A 107 -10.73 7.34 -24.89
N ALA A 108 -11.51 6.80 -23.95
CA ALA A 108 -11.86 7.49 -22.71
C ALA A 108 -10.77 7.35 -21.64
N ILE A 109 -10.73 8.30 -20.70
CA ILE A 109 -9.95 8.16 -19.48
C ILE A 109 -10.59 7.06 -18.64
N VAL A 110 -9.86 5.98 -18.39
CA VAL A 110 -10.30 4.83 -17.57
C VAL A 110 -9.61 4.76 -16.21
N THR A 111 -8.58 5.58 -15.98
CA THR A 111 -7.88 5.64 -14.70
C THR A 111 -7.14 6.97 -14.55
N ASN A 112 -6.95 7.39 -13.29
CA ASN A 112 -6.09 8.52 -12.92
C ASN A 112 -4.74 8.07 -12.34
N ALA A 113 -4.54 6.77 -12.10
CA ALA A 113 -3.32 6.23 -11.51
C ALA A 113 -2.29 5.85 -12.58
N LYS A 114 -1.04 6.29 -12.42
CA LYS A 114 0.12 5.83 -13.20
C LYS A 114 0.63 4.47 -12.69
N GLY A 115 1.62 3.91 -13.39
CA GLY A 115 2.34 2.74 -12.95
C GLY A 115 2.93 2.92 -11.54
N GLY A 116 2.57 2.02 -10.63
CA GLY A 116 2.94 2.08 -9.22
C GLY A 116 2.02 2.93 -8.35
N GLU A 117 0.96 3.52 -8.90
CA GLU A 117 -0.03 4.31 -8.14
C GLU A 117 -1.36 3.56 -7.95
N SER A 118 -1.46 2.31 -8.40
CA SER A 118 -2.63 1.46 -8.26
C SER A 118 -2.36 0.22 -7.41
N TYR A 119 -3.33 -0.20 -6.59
CA TYR A 119 -3.25 -1.44 -5.83
C TYR A 119 -3.16 -2.70 -6.72
N HIS A 120 -3.60 -2.62 -7.99
CA HIS A 120 -3.36 -3.69 -8.97
C HIS A 120 -1.87 -3.94 -9.22
N ASN A 121 -1.03 -2.91 -9.13
CA ASN A 121 0.43 -3.02 -9.28
C ASN A 121 1.11 -3.79 -8.15
N TYR A 122 0.38 -4.01 -7.07
CA TYR A 122 0.85 -4.71 -5.88
C TYR A 122 0.09 -6.02 -5.64
N GLY A 123 -0.77 -6.43 -6.59
CA GLY A 123 -1.55 -7.66 -6.48
C GLY A 123 -2.63 -7.59 -5.39
N LEU A 124 -3.08 -6.38 -5.05
CA LEU A 124 -3.99 -6.10 -3.92
C LEU A 124 -5.38 -5.68 -4.33
N ALA A 125 -5.68 -5.74 -5.63
CA ALA A 125 -6.98 -5.38 -6.18
C ALA A 125 -7.41 -6.35 -7.28
N ILE A 126 -8.72 -6.43 -7.47
CA ILE A 126 -9.40 -7.14 -8.53
C ILE A 126 -10.53 -6.26 -9.07
N ASP A 127 -10.82 -6.40 -10.36
CA ASP A 127 -12.02 -5.83 -10.96
C ASP A 127 -12.98 -6.97 -11.30
N PHE A 128 -14.29 -6.73 -11.17
CA PHE A 128 -15.29 -7.70 -11.55
C PHE A 128 -16.36 -7.13 -12.48
N ALA A 129 -17.06 -8.05 -13.16
CA ALA A 129 -18.27 -7.78 -13.93
C ALA A 129 -19.29 -8.90 -13.69
N LEU A 130 -20.57 -8.61 -13.92
CA LEU A 130 -21.62 -9.63 -13.85
C LEU A 130 -21.62 -10.45 -15.14
N ARG A 131 -21.90 -11.75 -15.00
CA ARG A 131 -22.22 -12.63 -16.14
C ARG A 131 -23.73 -12.82 -16.20
N THR A 132 -24.30 -12.59 -17.37
CA THR A 132 -25.72 -12.85 -17.61
C THR A 132 -25.97 -14.33 -17.89
N LYS A 133 -27.22 -14.77 -17.79
CA LYS A 133 -27.60 -16.19 -18.00
C LYS A 133 -27.33 -16.69 -19.42
N ASP A 134 -27.35 -15.79 -20.40
CA ASP A 134 -27.00 -16.03 -21.81
C ASP A 134 -25.48 -15.96 -22.07
N GLY A 135 -24.66 -15.75 -21.02
CA GLY A 135 -23.20 -15.79 -21.10
C GLY A 135 -22.54 -14.45 -21.42
N GLY A 136 -23.33 -13.38 -21.56
CA GLY A 136 -22.86 -12.01 -21.70
C GLY A 136 -22.13 -11.51 -20.44
N VAL A 137 -21.37 -10.42 -20.60
CA VAL A 137 -20.67 -9.73 -19.51
C VAL A 137 -21.15 -8.29 -19.47
N ILE A 138 -21.62 -7.84 -18.32
CA ILE A 138 -22.21 -6.51 -18.15
C ILE A 138 -21.67 -5.79 -16.91
N TRP A 139 -21.66 -4.46 -17.00
CA TRP A 139 -21.30 -3.53 -15.93
C TRP A 139 -22.53 -2.71 -15.54
N ASP A 140 -23.61 -3.42 -15.21
CA ASP A 140 -24.89 -2.83 -14.85
C ASP A 140 -25.12 -3.00 -13.34
N MET A 141 -25.16 -1.88 -12.61
CA MET A 141 -25.37 -1.87 -11.17
C MET A 141 -26.83 -2.07 -10.78
N GLU A 142 -27.78 -2.04 -11.71
CA GLU A 142 -29.20 -2.21 -11.45
C GLU A 142 -29.70 -3.60 -11.85
N TYR A 143 -28.87 -4.40 -12.53
CA TYR A 143 -29.22 -5.73 -12.99
C TYR A 143 -29.61 -6.67 -11.83
N ASP A 144 -30.76 -7.33 -11.98
CA ASP A 144 -31.28 -8.37 -11.08
C ASP A 144 -31.48 -9.68 -11.88
N GLY A 145 -30.39 -10.40 -12.13
CA GLY A 145 -30.40 -11.65 -12.89
C GLY A 145 -30.93 -12.83 -12.09
N ASN A 146 -30.75 -12.81 -10.77
CA ASN A 146 -31.25 -13.85 -9.88
C ASN A 146 -32.77 -13.69 -9.57
N ARG A 147 -33.35 -12.53 -9.88
CA ARG A 147 -34.77 -12.15 -9.74
C ARG A 147 -35.27 -12.14 -8.29
N ASN A 148 -34.42 -11.74 -7.35
CA ASN A 148 -34.79 -11.67 -5.94
C ASN A 148 -35.22 -10.25 -5.51
N GLY A 149 -35.29 -9.29 -6.44
CA GLY A 149 -35.66 -7.90 -6.17
C GLY A 149 -34.53 -7.01 -5.67
N GLN A 150 -33.28 -7.49 -5.68
CA GLN A 150 -32.08 -6.74 -5.34
C GLN A 150 -31.11 -6.69 -6.52
N SER A 151 -30.29 -5.64 -6.55
CA SER A 151 -29.20 -5.56 -7.53
C SER A 151 -28.16 -6.65 -7.27
N ASP A 152 -27.91 -7.47 -8.28
CA ASP A 152 -26.86 -8.49 -8.28
C ASP A 152 -25.48 -7.86 -8.00
N TRP A 153 -25.23 -6.66 -8.54
CA TRP A 153 -23.99 -5.91 -8.32
C TRP A 153 -23.81 -5.58 -6.84
N MET A 154 -24.85 -5.05 -6.20
CA MET A 154 -24.80 -4.65 -4.80
C MET A 154 -24.72 -5.86 -3.86
N GLU A 155 -25.32 -6.99 -4.24
CA GLU A 155 -25.13 -8.25 -3.52
C GLU A 155 -23.67 -8.73 -3.57
N VAL A 156 -23.02 -8.68 -4.74
CA VAL A 156 -21.60 -9.02 -4.88
C VAL A 156 -20.72 -8.09 -4.04
N VAL A 157 -21.01 -6.78 -4.07
CA VAL A 157 -20.31 -5.78 -3.23
C VAL A 157 -20.48 -6.11 -1.74
N ALA A 158 -21.68 -6.48 -1.29
CA ALA A 158 -21.93 -6.85 0.10
C ALA A 158 -21.13 -8.10 0.52
N ILE A 159 -21.03 -9.11 -0.35
CA ILE A 159 -20.16 -10.27 -0.13
C ILE A 159 -18.70 -9.85 -0.05
N ALA A 160 -18.23 -9.04 -1.00
CA ALA A 160 -16.85 -8.58 -1.06
C ALA A 160 -16.45 -7.81 0.22
N LYS A 161 -17.30 -6.88 0.67
CA LYS A 161 -17.11 -6.13 1.93
C LYS A 161 -17.03 -7.07 3.14
N ARG A 162 -17.92 -8.06 3.24
CA ARG A 162 -17.85 -9.07 4.31
C ARG A 162 -16.56 -9.91 4.26
N LEU A 163 -16.02 -10.15 3.06
CA LEU A 163 -14.76 -10.87 2.88
C LEU A 163 -13.52 -10.01 3.19
N GLY A 164 -13.68 -8.71 3.39
CA GLY A 164 -12.63 -7.76 3.76
C GLY A 164 -12.16 -6.84 2.63
N PHE A 165 -12.85 -6.82 1.48
CA PHE A 165 -12.54 -5.87 0.42
C PHE A 165 -13.16 -4.49 0.71
N ALA A 166 -12.42 -3.43 0.43
CA ALA A 166 -12.98 -2.11 0.18
C ALA A 166 -13.46 -2.03 -1.27
N TRP A 167 -14.51 -1.26 -1.52
CA TRP A 167 -15.13 -1.11 -2.84
C TRP A 167 -14.85 0.27 -3.44
N GLY A 168 -14.43 0.31 -4.70
CA GLY A 168 -14.14 1.56 -5.42
C GLY A 168 -15.38 2.44 -5.66
N GLY A 169 -16.57 1.85 -5.65
CA GLY A 169 -17.83 2.61 -5.71
C GLY A 169 -18.11 3.46 -4.47
N ASP A 170 -17.42 3.23 -3.34
CA ASP A 170 -17.53 4.07 -2.14
C ASP A 170 -16.62 5.32 -2.21
N TRP A 171 -15.77 5.45 -3.23
CA TRP A 171 -14.86 6.60 -3.35
C TRP A 171 -15.65 7.88 -3.65
N LYS A 172 -15.28 8.97 -2.96
CA LYS A 172 -15.94 10.28 -3.14
C LYS A 172 -15.60 10.91 -4.48
N ASP A 173 -14.37 10.72 -4.93
CA ASP A 173 -13.85 11.27 -6.17
C ASP A 173 -13.51 10.11 -7.11
N PHE A 174 -14.03 10.16 -8.34
CA PHE A 174 -13.84 9.15 -9.36
C PHE A 174 -14.22 7.72 -8.90
N PRO A 175 -15.52 7.46 -8.57
CA PRO A 175 -15.98 6.13 -8.20
C PRO A 175 -15.63 5.10 -9.28
N ASP A 176 -15.03 3.99 -8.85
CA ASP A 176 -14.63 2.89 -9.73
C ASP A 176 -15.42 1.64 -9.34
N TYR A 177 -16.59 1.48 -9.96
CA TYR A 177 -17.56 0.47 -9.53
C TYR A 177 -17.05 -0.98 -9.65
N PRO A 178 -16.31 -1.39 -10.69
CA PRO A 178 -15.72 -2.73 -10.77
C PRO A 178 -14.70 -3.05 -9.67
N HIS A 179 -14.06 -2.03 -9.10
CA HIS A 179 -12.84 -2.18 -8.31
C HIS A 179 -13.09 -2.65 -6.88
N LEU A 180 -12.35 -3.69 -6.47
CA LEU A 180 -12.30 -4.21 -5.12
C LEU A 180 -10.83 -4.34 -4.67
N GLN A 181 -10.51 -3.86 -3.47
CA GLN A 181 -9.13 -3.90 -2.94
C GLN A 181 -9.02 -4.32 -1.49
N MET A 182 -7.85 -4.86 -1.11
CA MET A 182 -7.45 -5.08 0.27
C MET A 182 -6.09 -4.43 0.50
N ASP A 183 -6.05 -3.29 1.19
CA ASP A 183 -4.81 -2.51 1.38
C ASP A 183 -3.96 -2.97 2.57
N PHE A 184 -4.54 -3.77 3.49
CA PHE A 184 -3.90 -4.21 4.73
C PHE A 184 -3.34 -3.04 5.57
N GLY A 185 -3.96 -1.86 5.48
CA GLY A 185 -3.51 -0.64 6.13
C GLY A 185 -2.23 -0.03 5.55
N LEU A 186 -1.83 -0.45 4.34
CA LEU A 186 -0.70 0.10 3.59
C LEU A 186 -1.20 1.08 2.53
N SER A 187 -0.67 2.30 2.56
CA SER A 187 -0.83 3.27 1.49
C SER A 187 0.00 2.90 0.25
N ILE A 188 -0.41 3.44 -0.91
CA ILE A 188 0.39 3.38 -2.15
C ILE A 188 1.83 3.81 -1.94
N ARG A 189 2.07 4.87 -1.15
CA ARG A 189 3.43 5.36 -0.87
C ARG A 189 4.28 4.31 -0.14
N GLU A 190 3.70 3.62 0.83
CA GLU A 190 4.39 2.57 1.57
C GLU A 190 4.69 1.37 0.65
N LEU A 191 3.76 1.02 -0.24
CA LEU A 191 3.97 -0.02 -1.24
C LEU A 191 5.10 0.34 -2.22
N GLN A 192 5.16 1.60 -2.67
CA GLN A 192 6.26 2.15 -3.48
C GLN A 192 7.60 2.11 -2.73
N TRP A 193 7.59 2.33 -1.41
CA TRP A 193 8.75 2.21 -0.54
C TRP A 193 9.14 0.77 -0.19
N GLY A 194 8.41 -0.22 -0.71
CA GLY A 194 8.77 -1.63 -0.55
C GLY A 194 8.14 -2.32 0.66
N HIS A 195 7.23 -1.66 1.37
CA HIS A 195 6.38 -2.36 2.33
C HIS A 195 5.50 -3.36 1.59
N ARG A 196 5.26 -4.52 2.21
CA ARG A 196 4.47 -5.60 1.62
C ARG A 196 3.46 -6.13 2.65
N PRO A 197 2.24 -6.45 2.21
CA PRO A 197 1.26 -7.07 3.09
C PRO A 197 1.66 -8.51 3.42
N PRO A 198 1.01 -9.12 4.42
CA PRO A 198 1.12 -10.54 4.70
C PRO A 198 0.82 -11.40 3.47
N GLU A 199 1.52 -12.53 3.33
CA GLU A 199 1.26 -13.51 2.26
C GLU A 199 0.43 -14.71 2.75
N ASP A 200 0.27 -14.85 4.07
CA ASP A 200 -0.59 -15.86 4.68
C ASP A 200 -1.45 -15.27 5.81
N LEU A 201 -2.54 -15.97 6.14
CA LEU A 201 -3.52 -15.51 7.14
C LEU A 201 -2.93 -15.46 8.55
N LYS A 202 -1.95 -16.32 8.89
CA LYS A 202 -1.31 -16.32 10.21
C LYS A 202 -0.48 -15.05 10.42
N GLN A 203 0.20 -14.60 9.35
CA GLN A 203 0.93 -13.33 9.34
C GLN A 203 -0.02 -12.12 9.37
N ALA A 204 -1.23 -12.22 8.82
CA ALA A 204 -2.24 -11.17 8.91
C ALA A 204 -2.79 -11.03 10.34
N GLU A 205 -3.17 -12.14 10.97
CA GLU A 205 -3.69 -12.17 12.34
C GLU A 205 -2.66 -11.70 13.37
N ALA A 206 -1.37 -12.03 13.18
CA ALA A 206 -0.29 -11.58 14.08
C ALA A 206 -0.01 -10.07 14.03
N ARG A 207 -0.51 -9.35 13.03
CA ARG A 207 -0.27 -7.92 12.82
C ARG A 207 -1.45 -7.03 13.22
N GLU A 208 -2.62 -7.60 13.52
CA GLU A 208 -3.71 -6.84 14.12
C GLU A 208 -3.37 -6.54 15.60
N PRO A 209 -3.33 -5.26 16.03
CA PRO A 209 -3.27 -4.99 17.45
C PRO A 209 -4.56 -5.49 18.11
N ALA A 210 -4.44 -6.18 19.24
CA ALA A 210 -5.57 -6.60 20.07
C ALA A 210 -6.41 -5.37 20.48
N GLY A 211 -7.41 -5.01 19.68
CA GLY A 211 -8.17 -3.78 19.84
C GLY A 211 -8.51 -3.13 18.51
N GLY A 212 -9.31 -3.81 17.70
CA GLY A 212 -9.84 -3.27 16.45
C GLY A 212 -10.52 -1.92 16.66
N ARG A 213 -10.15 -0.91 15.88
CA ARG A 213 -10.99 0.27 15.67
C ARG A 213 -12.20 -0.19 14.87
N LYS A 214 -13.32 -0.33 15.57
CA LYS A 214 -14.63 -0.15 14.97
C LYS A 214 -14.74 1.33 14.61
N THR A 215 -14.86 1.63 13.32
CA THR A 215 -15.49 2.84 12.82
C THR A 215 -16.62 2.40 11.91
#